data_AF-E3N591-F1
#
_entry.id   AF-E3N591-F1
#
_cell.length_a   1.000
_cell.length_b   1.000
_cell.length_c   1.000
_cell.angle_alpha   90.00
_cell.angle_beta   90.00
_cell.angle_gamma   90.00
#
_symmetry.space_group_name_H-M   'P 1'
#
loop_
_entity.id
_entity.type
_entity.pdbx_description
1 polymer ?
#
loop_
_entity_poly.entity_id
_entity_poly.type
_entity_poly.pdbx_seq_one_letter_code
_entity_poly.pdbx_strand_id
1 'polypeptide(L)'
;MTNIFENCSYHSIYEPFLLNCTNTTEQCYLIRYVDTIQQLNFWLNTVIPIILLSIALILNIYFLFILVPEYIGMSDVVRKQYVFVLSRGVSMLTATSAELVIRCIPVPSIDYTFFFLFFIIDDVGFYTLLGSYVGSAVLLYLATVRPIFYSLRISARTIYLFAAGNLVGSVLLSITTAIFQAAVQAEGPFSCDVEHCQPIINVIVYSIIAISFIIPIFTLSFVLITLHFHKNRMGGIGSDTSAFRSARTRLAWTLFTFTLISLSEAIPDFYMVGMKIDSLMGTCMNFYRADHLVIPVIMNSFQILAWLVTVRYSSQTTKRFSRSIALIVDPLCGLLFDPRMRRRLLGHVSCLLIFLSPTETVKKFQVTYVYSCCGTNEEKAGGHS
;
A
#
# COMPACT_ATOMS: atom_id res chain seq x y z
N MET A 1 37.51 -21.20 25.51
CA MET A 1 37.35 -21.40 24.06
C MET A 1 38.45 -20.59 23.37
N THR A 2 39.09 -21.13 22.34
CA THR A 2 39.91 -20.33 21.41
C THR A 2 38.99 -19.43 20.59
N ASN A 3 39.40 -18.19 20.29
CA ASN A 3 38.59 -17.32 19.44
C ASN A 3 38.82 -17.70 17.97
N ILE A 4 37.77 -18.14 17.29
CA ILE A 4 37.84 -18.56 15.88
C ILE A 4 38.21 -17.38 14.94
N PHE A 5 38.01 -16.14 15.39
CA PHE A 5 38.33 -14.93 14.63
C PHE A 5 39.70 -14.31 14.97
N GLU A 6 40.49 -14.93 15.87
CA GLU A 6 41.73 -14.36 16.43
C GLU A 6 42.84 -14.11 15.40
N ASN A 7 42.78 -14.77 14.24
CA ASN A 7 43.72 -14.61 13.13
C ASN A 7 43.09 -13.89 11.91
N CYS A 8 41.97 -13.19 12.09
CA CYS A 8 41.30 -12.45 11.02
C CYS A 8 41.81 -11.00 10.92
N SER A 9 41.95 -10.50 9.69
CA SER A 9 42.37 -9.11 9.40
C SER A 9 41.24 -8.08 9.46
N TYR A 10 40.03 -8.51 9.80
CA TYR A 10 38.82 -7.71 9.93
C TYR A 10 38.01 -8.27 11.08
N HIS A 11 37.53 -7.39 11.96
CA HIS A 11 36.70 -7.73 13.10
C HIS A 11 35.33 -7.07 13.03
N SER A 12 34.31 -7.74 13.59
CA SER A 12 32.92 -7.28 13.64
C SER A 12 32.31 -7.44 15.02
N ILE A 13 31.36 -6.55 15.36
CA ILE A 13 30.58 -6.58 16.59
C ILE A 13 29.75 -7.87 16.78
N TYR A 14 29.58 -8.67 15.72
CA TYR A 14 28.79 -9.91 15.75
C TYR A 14 29.61 -11.16 16.17
N GLU A 15 30.94 -11.06 16.28
CA GLU A 15 31.81 -12.19 16.68
C GLU A 15 31.41 -12.89 17.99
N PRO A 16 31.03 -12.19 19.09
CA PRO A 16 30.72 -12.85 20.37
C PRO A 16 29.55 -13.84 20.29
N PHE A 17 28.64 -13.64 19.34
CA PHE A 17 27.48 -14.51 19.11
C PHE A 17 27.82 -15.74 18.26
N LEU A 18 28.98 -15.75 17.59
CA LEU A 18 29.39 -16.75 16.60
C LEU A 18 30.59 -17.60 17.03
N LEU A 19 31.16 -17.38 18.23
CA LEU A 19 32.31 -18.12 18.77
C LEU A 19 32.13 -19.65 18.81
N ASN A 20 30.89 -20.14 18.87
CA ASN A 20 30.57 -21.58 18.88
C ASN A 20 30.50 -22.20 17.46
N CYS A 21 30.62 -21.40 16.40
CA CYS A 21 30.37 -21.82 15.02
C CYS A 21 31.64 -22.32 14.30
N THR A 22 32.20 -23.41 14.82
CA THR A 22 33.50 -23.96 14.40
C THR A 22 33.50 -24.77 13.09
N ASN A 23 32.33 -25.13 12.54
CA ASN A 23 32.20 -26.06 11.40
C ASN A 23 32.39 -25.38 10.02
N THR A 24 33.36 -24.48 9.90
CA THR A 24 33.79 -23.87 8.64
C THR A 24 35.24 -23.40 8.74
N THR A 25 35.98 -23.46 7.64
CA THR A 25 37.36 -22.97 7.52
C THR A 25 37.46 -21.51 7.06
N GLU A 26 36.36 -20.92 6.53
CA GLU A 26 36.37 -19.58 5.92
C GLU A 26 35.78 -18.49 6.85
N GLN A 27 36.05 -18.62 8.14
CA GLN A 27 35.46 -17.81 9.22
C GLN A 27 35.68 -16.30 9.00
N CYS A 28 36.89 -15.89 8.61
CA CYS A 28 37.26 -14.50 8.31
C CYS A 28 36.63 -13.92 7.03
N TYR A 29 36.10 -14.77 6.14
CA TYR A 29 35.37 -14.37 4.95
C TYR A 29 33.89 -14.20 5.30
N LEU A 30 33.27 -15.24 5.87
CA LEU A 30 31.85 -15.28 6.25
C LEU A 30 31.44 -14.18 7.22
N ILE A 31 32.31 -13.77 8.16
CA ILE A 31 31.99 -12.68 9.11
C ILE A 31 31.76 -11.33 8.41
N ARG A 32 32.44 -11.06 7.29
CA ARG A 32 32.21 -9.85 6.47
C ARG A 32 30.83 -9.88 5.80
N TYR A 33 30.37 -11.07 5.41
CA TYR A 33 29.04 -11.26 4.83
C TYR A 33 27.95 -11.07 5.89
N VAL A 34 28.13 -11.57 7.11
CA VAL A 34 27.21 -11.29 8.24
C VAL A 34 27.10 -9.79 8.50
N ASP A 35 28.22 -9.07 8.60
CA ASP A 35 28.21 -7.62 8.86
C ASP A 35 27.50 -6.85 7.72
N THR A 36 27.83 -7.19 6.46
CA THR A 36 27.17 -6.64 5.25
C THR A 36 25.65 -6.89 5.27
N ILE A 37 25.23 -8.11 5.61
CA ILE A 37 23.82 -8.50 5.75
C ILE A 37 23.12 -7.65 6.81
N GLN A 38 23.74 -7.45 7.98
CA GLN A 38 23.14 -6.68 9.07
C GLN A 38 23.05 -5.19 8.73
N GLN A 39 24.06 -4.62 8.07
CA GLN A 39 24.00 -3.24 7.56
C GLN A 39 22.88 -3.07 6.51
N LEU A 40 22.76 -3.99 5.54
CA LEU A 40 21.69 -3.97 4.54
C LEU A 40 20.31 -4.10 5.18
N ASN A 41 20.17 -4.99 6.17
CA ASN A 41 18.93 -5.19 6.91
C ASN A 41 18.54 -3.93 7.70
N PHE A 42 19.49 -3.31 8.41
CA PHE A 42 19.26 -2.06 9.14
C PHE A 42 18.79 -0.92 8.23
N TRP A 43 19.52 -0.63 7.14
CA TRP A 43 19.17 0.47 6.24
C TRP A 43 17.88 0.21 5.47
N LEU A 44 17.74 -0.96 4.85
CA LEU A 44 16.66 -1.22 3.90
C LEU A 44 15.37 -1.74 4.56
N ASN A 45 15.45 -2.45 5.71
CA ASN A 45 14.28 -3.01 6.39
C ASN A 45 13.86 -2.24 7.65
N THR A 46 14.74 -1.42 8.24
CA THR A 46 14.39 -0.55 9.38
C THR A 46 14.32 0.92 8.97
N VAL A 47 15.43 1.54 8.56
CA VAL A 47 15.50 3.00 8.38
C VAL A 47 14.60 3.52 7.25
N ILE A 48 14.77 3.03 6.03
CA ILE A 48 14.01 3.55 4.87
C ILE A 48 12.49 3.25 4.99
N PRO A 49 12.03 2.06 5.46
CA PRO A 49 10.62 1.81 5.67
C PRO A 49 9.98 2.74 6.69
N ILE A 50 10.67 3.07 7.79
CA ILE A 50 10.18 4.03 8.80
C ILE A 50 10.01 5.43 8.18
N ILE A 51 10.96 5.88 7.35
CA ILE A 51 10.87 7.16 6.63
C ILE A 51 9.67 7.15 5.67
N LEU A 52 9.51 6.10 4.86
CA LEU A 52 8.40 5.98 3.91
C LEU A 52 7.03 5.89 4.62
N LEU A 53 6.91 5.15 5.72
CA LEU A 53 5.70 5.08 6.53
C LEU A 53 5.37 6.42 7.20
N SER A 54 6.38 7.17 7.66
CA SER A 54 6.18 8.52 8.21
C SER A 54 5.62 9.48 7.16
N ILE A 55 6.15 9.43 5.93
CA ILE A 55 5.63 10.20 4.79
C ILE A 55 4.20 9.76 4.44
N ALA A 56 3.94 8.44 4.40
CA ALA A 56 2.62 7.89 4.13
C ALA A 56 1.59 8.31 5.19
N LEU A 57 1.95 8.29 6.47
CA LEU A 57 1.09 8.69 7.58
C LEU A 57 0.68 10.17 7.44
N ILE A 58 1.64 11.07 7.22
CA ILE A 58 1.38 12.50 7.02
C ILE A 58 0.47 12.72 5.79
N LEU A 59 0.73 12.01 4.69
CA LEU A 59 -0.05 12.14 3.46
C LEU A 59 -1.49 11.62 3.62
N ASN A 60 -1.70 10.52 4.35
CA ASN A 60 -3.04 9.99 4.63
C ASN A 60 -3.84 10.88 5.60
N ILE A 61 -3.18 11.45 6.63
CA ILE A 61 -3.79 12.47 7.49
C ILE A 61 -4.25 13.67 6.66
N TYR A 62 -3.38 14.18 5.77
CA TYR A 62 -3.71 15.33 4.91
C TYR A 62 -4.83 15.01 3.90
N PHE A 63 -4.81 13.81 3.31
CA PHE A 63 -5.87 13.33 2.41
C PHE A 63 -7.22 13.25 3.11
N LEU A 64 -7.28 12.65 4.31
CA LEU A 64 -8.50 12.60 5.12
C LEU A 64 -8.97 13.98 5.58
N PHE A 65 -8.06 14.87 5.95
CA PHE A 65 -8.37 16.25 6.34
C PHE A 65 -9.07 17.04 5.23
N ILE A 66 -8.76 16.79 3.95
CA ILE A 66 -9.51 17.37 2.81
C ILE A 66 -10.77 16.57 2.48
N LEU A 67 -10.70 15.23 2.52
CA LEU A 67 -11.79 14.34 2.12
C LEU A 67 -13.00 14.41 3.05
N VAL A 68 -12.81 14.44 4.37
CA VAL A 68 -13.92 14.39 5.35
C VAL A 68 -14.83 15.62 5.27
N PRO A 69 -14.34 16.88 5.28
CA PRO A 69 -15.20 18.05 5.14
C PRO A 69 -15.95 18.10 3.80
N GLU A 70 -15.27 17.76 2.69
CA GLU A 70 -15.91 17.66 1.37
C GLU A 70 -17.01 16.57 1.36
N TYR A 71 -16.74 15.39 1.94
CA TYR A 71 -17.68 14.26 2.01
C TYR A 71 -18.97 14.62 2.76
N ILE A 72 -18.85 15.33 3.88
CA ILE A 72 -19.99 15.85 4.65
C ILE A 72 -20.82 16.80 3.77
N GLY A 73 -20.16 17.70 3.03
CA GLY A 73 -20.81 18.64 2.10
C GLY A 73 -21.38 18.04 0.80
N MET A 74 -21.18 16.75 0.50
CA MET A 74 -21.69 16.16 -0.76
C MET A 74 -23.17 15.78 -0.68
N SER A 75 -23.90 15.99 -1.78
CA SER A 75 -25.24 15.43 -1.97
C SER A 75 -25.20 13.89 -2.08
N ASP A 76 -26.28 13.22 -1.65
CA ASP A 76 -26.32 11.76 -1.51
C ASP A 76 -26.06 10.99 -2.80
N VAL A 77 -26.34 11.57 -3.97
CA VAL A 77 -26.03 10.96 -5.27
C VAL A 77 -24.52 10.76 -5.44
N VAL A 78 -23.71 11.75 -5.03
CA VAL A 78 -22.25 11.71 -5.14
C VAL A 78 -21.63 11.00 -3.93
N ARG A 79 -22.17 11.24 -2.72
CA ARG A 79 -21.70 10.65 -1.46
C ARG A 79 -21.59 9.11 -1.55
N LYS A 80 -22.52 8.45 -2.24
CA LYS A 80 -22.50 7.03 -2.62
C LYS A 80 -21.13 6.55 -3.14
N GLN A 81 -20.51 7.29 -4.05
CA GLN A 81 -19.25 6.91 -4.69
C GLN A 81 -18.03 7.12 -3.77
N TYR A 82 -18.12 8.06 -2.83
CA TYR A 82 -17.04 8.38 -1.91
C TYR A 82 -17.05 7.54 -0.62
N VAL A 83 -18.08 6.71 -0.35
CA VAL A 83 -18.10 5.80 0.83
C VAL A 83 -16.86 4.92 0.85
N PHE A 84 -16.55 4.23 -0.26
CA PHE A 84 -15.35 3.39 -0.34
C PHE A 84 -14.05 4.20 -0.46
N VAL A 85 -14.09 5.45 -0.95
CA VAL A 85 -12.90 6.34 -0.96
C VAL A 85 -12.52 6.73 0.47
N LEU A 86 -13.51 7.08 1.29
CA LEU A 86 -13.33 7.38 2.71
C LEU A 86 -12.91 6.14 3.50
N SER A 87 -13.53 4.99 3.24
CA SER A 87 -13.16 3.71 3.84
C SER A 87 -11.69 3.37 3.56
N ARG A 88 -11.21 3.54 2.32
CA ARG A 88 -9.78 3.38 1.98
C ARG A 88 -8.87 4.35 2.74
N GLY A 89 -9.21 5.65 2.76
CA GLY A 89 -8.40 6.65 3.47
C GLY A 89 -8.21 6.31 4.95
N VAL A 90 -9.29 5.91 5.65
CA VAL A 90 -9.23 5.48 7.05
C VAL A 90 -8.42 4.17 7.19
N SER A 91 -8.63 3.20 6.30
CA SER A 91 -7.93 1.91 6.31
C SER A 91 -6.42 2.04 6.10
N MET A 92 -6.00 2.97 5.23
CA MET A 92 -4.58 3.30 5.03
C MET A 92 -3.98 4.01 6.25
N LEU A 93 -4.75 4.85 6.94
CA LEU A 93 -4.31 5.50 8.17
C LEU A 93 -4.11 4.49 9.32
N THR A 94 -4.99 3.51 9.47
CA THR A 94 -4.84 2.47 10.52
C THR A 94 -3.66 1.54 10.22
N ALA A 95 -3.49 1.10 8.97
CA ALA A 95 -2.34 0.28 8.56
C ALA A 95 -1.00 1.03 8.72
N THR A 96 -0.88 2.26 8.18
CA THR A 96 0.35 3.06 8.31
C THR A 96 0.74 3.33 9.76
N SER A 97 -0.22 3.60 10.65
CA SER A 97 0.08 3.86 12.06
C SER A 97 0.45 2.60 12.84
N ALA A 98 -0.22 1.46 12.61
CA ALA A 98 0.13 0.20 13.26
C ALA A 98 1.53 -0.31 12.84
N GLU A 99 1.80 -0.37 11.54
CA GLU A 99 3.08 -0.86 11.00
C GLU A 99 4.26 0.07 11.37
N LEU A 100 4.03 1.39 11.47
CA LEU A 100 5.05 2.31 11.97
C LEU A 100 5.39 2.03 13.44
N VAL A 101 4.40 1.74 14.29
CA VAL A 101 4.62 1.37 15.70
C VAL A 101 5.35 0.03 15.83
N ILE A 102 4.98 -0.99 15.04
CA ILE A 102 5.67 -2.29 14.98
C ILE A 102 7.16 -2.14 14.58
N ARG A 103 7.49 -1.15 13.74
CA ARG A 103 8.87 -0.90 13.29
C ARG A 103 9.70 -0.03 14.23
N CYS A 104 9.08 0.92 14.93
CA CYS A 104 9.80 1.86 15.79
C CYS A 104 10.20 1.30 17.17
N ILE A 105 9.59 0.20 17.64
CA ILE A 105 9.88 -0.38 18.96
C ILE A 105 10.89 -1.55 18.81
N PRO A 106 11.99 -1.56 19.56
CA PRO A 106 12.98 -2.64 19.51
C PRO A 106 12.41 -3.94 20.11
N VAL A 107 12.76 -5.08 19.50
CA VAL A 107 12.12 -6.39 19.73
C VAL A 107 12.36 -7.06 21.11
N PRO A 108 13.46 -6.88 21.88
CA PRO A 108 13.84 -7.82 22.95
C PRO A 108 13.03 -7.72 24.26
N SER A 109 11.90 -7.01 24.27
CA SER A 109 11.05 -6.85 25.46
C SER A 109 9.55 -6.67 25.10
N ILE A 110 9.07 -7.37 24.08
CA ILE A 110 7.70 -7.25 23.56
C ILE A 110 6.95 -8.59 23.67
N ASP A 111 5.90 -8.63 24.49
CA ASP A 111 5.05 -9.81 24.66
C ASP A 111 4.20 -10.13 23.41
N TYR A 112 3.81 -11.40 23.27
CA TYR A 112 2.84 -11.89 22.26
C TYR A 112 1.61 -10.98 22.12
N THR A 113 1.04 -10.53 23.24
CA THR A 113 -0.16 -9.68 23.30
C THR A 113 0.01 -8.37 22.53
N PHE A 114 1.21 -7.79 22.54
CA PHE A 114 1.51 -6.55 21.82
C PHE A 114 1.54 -6.79 20.31
N PHE A 115 2.29 -7.80 19.86
CA PHE A 115 2.34 -8.16 18.45
C PHE A 115 0.95 -8.53 17.92
N PHE A 116 0.19 -9.34 18.66
CA PHE A 116 -1.18 -9.70 18.33
C PHE A 116 -2.10 -8.49 18.16
N LEU A 117 -2.06 -7.54 19.10
CA LEU A 117 -2.89 -6.33 19.04
C LEU A 117 -2.54 -5.45 17.84
N PHE A 118 -1.26 -5.20 17.57
CA PHE A 118 -0.87 -4.35 16.45
C PHE A 118 -1.01 -5.03 15.09
N PHE A 119 -0.80 -6.35 14.98
CA PHE A 119 -1.12 -7.12 13.77
C PHE A 119 -2.63 -7.11 13.47
N ILE A 120 -3.52 -7.18 14.48
CA ILE A 120 -4.96 -6.97 14.24
C ILE A 120 -5.22 -5.60 13.61
N ILE A 121 -4.62 -4.52 14.12
CA ILE A 121 -4.91 -3.16 13.62
C ILE A 121 -4.40 -2.97 12.18
N ASP A 122 -3.22 -3.51 11.85
CA ASP A 122 -2.70 -3.49 10.48
C ASP A 122 -3.52 -4.36 9.53
N ASP A 123 -3.79 -5.63 9.87
CA ASP A 123 -4.59 -6.53 9.04
C ASP A 123 -6.03 -5.99 8.85
N VAL A 124 -6.65 -5.38 9.87
CA VAL A 124 -7.97 -4.75 9.74
C VAL A 124 -7.92 -3.62 8.72
N GLY A 125 -6.87 -2.79 8.76
CA GLY A 125 -6.62 -1.79 7.73
C GLY A 125 -6.43 -2.42 6.35
N PHE A 126 -5.58 -3.42 6.23
CA PHE A 126 -5.25 -4.06 4.96
C PHE A 126 -6.45 -4.76 4.29
N TYR A 127 -7.18 -5.62 5.01
CA TYR A 127 -8.36 -6.29 4.45
C TYR A 127 -9.50 -5.29 4.16
N THR A 128 -9.71 -4.27 5.00
CA THR A 128 -10.74 -3.25 4.75
C THR A 128 -10.38 -2.42 3.51
N LEU A 129 -9.10 -2.11 3.30
CA LEU A 129 -8.56 -1.48 2.10
C LEU A 129 -8.81 -2.33 0.84
N LEU A 130 -8.45 -3.63 0.87
CA LEU A 130 -8.67 -4.58 -0.23
C LEU A 130 -10.15 -4.66 -0.64
N GLY A 131 -11.05 -4.97 0.30
CA GLY A 131 -12.47 -5.07 -0.01
C GLY A 131 -13.11 -3.71 -0.39
N SER A 132 -12.51 -2.59 0.01
CA SER A 132 -12.92 -1.27 -0.47
C SER A 132 -12.44 -0.96 -1.90
N TYR A 133 -11.34 -1.57 -2.37
CA TYR A 133 -11.00 -1.57 -3.80
C TYR A 133 -11.99 -2.42 -4.60
N VAL A 134 -12.34 -3.62 -4.12
CA VAL A 134 -13.39 -4.47 -4.72
C VAL A 134 -14.72 -3.71 -4.82
N GLY A 135 -15.17 -3.10 -3.71
CA GLY A 135 -16.39 -2.29 -3.66
C GLY A 135 -16.35 -1.09 -4.61
N SER A 136 -15.22 -0.38 -4.69
CA SER A 136 -15.02 0.74 -5.62
C SER A 136 -15.14 0.29 -7.09
N ALA A 137 -14.51 -0.84 -7.45
CA ALA A 137 -14.53 -1.37 -8.81
C ALA A 137 -15.93 -1.89 -9.21
N VAL A 138 -16.63 -2.59 -8.30
CA VAL A 138 -18.00 -3.07 -8.52
C VAL A 138 -19.00 -1.92 -8.66
N LEU A 139 -18.92 -0.86 -7.82
CA LEU A 139 -19.76 0.33 -8.00
C LEU A 139 -19.51 1.02 -9.35
N LEU A 140 -18.25 1.11 -9.77
CA LEU A 140 -17.87 1.75 -11.03
C LEU A 140 -18.37 0.93 -12.24
N TYR A 141 -18.25 -0.39 -12.21
CA TYR A 141 -18.86 -1.31 -13.18
C TYR A 141 -20.38 -1.13 -13.27
N LEU A 142 -21.08 -1.10 -12.13
CA LEU A 142 -22.53 -0.92 -12.10
C LEU A 142 -22.95 0.45 -12.66
N ALA A 143 -22.19 1.51 -12.35
CA ALA A 143 -22.44 2.85 -12.86
C ALA A 143 -22.22 2.97 -14.37
N THR A 144 -21.21 2.32 -14.96
CA THR A 144 -20.93 2.42 -16.40
C THR A 144 -21.74 1.43 -17.25
N VAL A 145 -21.96 0.21 -16.77
CA VAL A 145 -22.59 -0.88 -17.56
C VAL A 145 -24.10 -0.93 -17.38
N ARG A 146 -24.62 -0.55 -16.20
CA ARG A 146 -26.07 -0.54 -15.90
C ARG A 146 -26.50 0.76 -15.17
N PRO A 147 -26.29 1.95 -15.74
CA PRO A 147 -26.56 3.24 -15.07
C PRO A 147 -28.00 3.38 -14.56
N ILE A 148 -29.00 2.84 -15.28
CA ILE A 148 -30.41 2.84 -14.86
C ILE A 148 -30.60 2.02 -13.56
N PHE A 149 -29.98 0.84 -13.47
CA PHE A 149 -30.02 0.02 -12.26
C PHE A 149 -29.27 0.67 -11.10
N TYR A 150 -28.08 1.24 -11.37
CA TYR A 150 -27.29 1.98 -10.39
C TYR A 150 -28.09 3.14 -9.78
N SER A 151 -28.76 3.94 -10.62
CA SER A 151 -29.55 5.08 -10.17
C SER A 151 -30.77 4.66 -9.33
N LEU A 152 -31.56 3.69 -9.83
CA LEU A 152 -32.86 3.33 -9.25
C LEU A 152 -32.79 2.34 -8.07
N ARG A 153 -31.84 1.40 -8.05
CA ARG A 153 -31.78 0.33 -7.03
C ARG A 153 -30.73 0.56 -5.95
N ILE A 154 -29.65 1.29 -6.22
CA ILE A 154 -28.52 1.41 -5.27
C ILE A 154 -28.69 2.65 -4.40
N SER A 155 -29.27 2.46 -3.21
CA SER A 155 -29.38 3.50 -2.18
C SER A 155 -28.03 3.73 -1.47
N ALA A 156 -27.86 4.90 -0.83
CA ALA A 156 -26.69 5.14 0.02
C ALA A 156 -26.63 4.14 1.20
N ARG A 157 -27.78 3.79 1.80
CA ARG A 157 -27.89 2.79 2.87
C ARG A 157 -27.34 1.42 2.44
N THR A 158 -27.60 1.01 1.20
CA THR A 158 -27.09 -0.24 0.63
C THR A 158 -25.56 -0.24 0.55
N ILE A 159 -24.95 0.89 0.18
CA ILE A 159 -23.49 1.02 0.09
C ILE A 159 -22.85 1.06 1.49
N TYR A 160 -23.46 1.76 2.46
CA TYR A 160 -23.02 1.69 3.86
C TYR A 160 -23.09 0.27 4.43
N LEU A 161 -24.13 -0.51 4.09
CA LEU A 161 -24.25 -1.90 4.50
C LEU A 161 -23.15 -2.79 3.89
N PHE A 162 -22.79 -2.59 2.61
CA PHE A 162 -21.63 -3.27 2.02
C PHE A 162 -20.29 -2.85 2.66
N ALA A 163 -20.11 -1.57 2.99
CA ALA A 163 -18.91 -1.10 3.68
C ALA A 163 -18.79 -1.65 5.12
N ALA A 164 -19.92 -1.74 5.84
CA ALA A 164 -19.96 -2.37 7.17
C ALA A 164 -19.70 -3.88 7.09
N GLY A 165 -20.30 -4.58 6.11
CA GLY A 165 -20.03 -6.00 5.87
C GLY A 165 -18.57 -6.28 5.52
N ASN A 166 -17.94 -5.39 4.74
CA ASN A 166 -16.51 -5.44 4.45
C ASN A 166 -15.66 -5.31 5.72
N LEU A 167 -15.96 -4.34 6.59
CA LEU A 167 -15.25 -4.15 7.86
C LEU A 167 -15.40 -5.36 8.78
N VAL A 168 -16.61 -5.93 8.90
CA VAL A 168 -16.86 -7.14 9.72
C VAL A 168 -16.09 -8.35 9.17
N GLY A 169 -16.11 -8.58 7.86
CA GLY A 169 -15.33 -9.64 7.23
C GLY A 169 -13.82 -9.44 7.43
N SER A 170 -13.35 -8.20 7.35
CA SER A 170 -11.96 -7.83 7.58
C SER A 170 -11.53 -8.12 9.02
N VAL A 171 -12.33 -7.75 10.02
CA VAL A 171 -12.06 -8.05 11.44
C VAL A 171 -11.98 -9.56 11.70
N LEU A 172 -12.89 -10.36 11.12
CA LEU A 172 -12.86 -11.82 11.27
C LEU A 172 -11.58 -12.45 10.69
N LEU A 173 -11.15 -12.01 9.50
CA LEU A 173 -9.88 -12.46 8.90
C LEU A 173 -8.68 -12.00 9.73
N SER A 174 -8.65 -10.74 10.15
CA SER A 174 -7.53 -10.14 10.89
C SER A 174 -7.28 -10.84 12.22
N ILE A 175 -8.33 -11.26 12.93
CA ILE A 175 -8.20 -12.01 14.17
C ILE A 175 -7.53 -13.37 13.89
N THR A 176 -7.94 -14.09 12.83
CA THR A 176 -7.33 -15.40 12.53
C THR A 176 -5.89 -15.26 12.06
N THR A 177 -5.56 -14.26 11.25
CA THR A 177 -4.19 -14.07 10.74
C THR A 177 -3.24 -13.52 11.80
N ALA A 178 -3.67 -12.56 12.63
CA ALA A 178 -2.85 -11.98 13.68
C ALA A 178 -2.45 -12.99 14.78
N ILE A 179 -3.30 -13.98 15.11
CA ILE A 179 -2.96 -15.07 16.04
C ILE A 179 -1.67 -15.79 15.59
N PHE A 180 -1.60 -16.13 14.30
CA PHE A 180 -0.47 -16.86 13.72
C PHE A 180 0.73 -15.96 13.43
N GLN A 181 0.52 -14.69 13.01
CA GLN A 181 1.62 -13.73 12.86
C GLN A 181 2.32 -13.46 14.20
N ALA A 182 1.57 -13.28 15.29
CA ALA A 182 2.13 -13.12 16.62
C ALA A 182 2.88 -14.39 17.10
N ALA A 183 2.34 -15.58 16.81
CA ALA A 183 2.94 -16.87 17.18
C ALA A 183 4.28 -17.19 16.50
N VAL A 184 4.62 -16.49 15.42
CA VAL A 184 5.93 -16.57 14.74
C VAL A 184 6.93 -15.56 15.33
N GLN A 185 6.45 -14.53 16.03
CA GLN A 185 7.23 -13.36 16.43
C GLN A 185 7.55 -13.31 17.94
N ALA A 186 6.74 -13.95 18.78
CA ALA A 186 6.96 -14.06 20.22
C ALA A 186 6.36 -15.37 20.77
N GLU A 187 6.97 -15.93 21.81
CA GLU A 187 6.40 -17.06 22.55
C GLU A 187 5.08 -16.66 23.22
N GLY A 188 4.08 -17.55 23.17
CA GLY A 188 2.71 -17.24 23.59
C GLY A 188 1.81 -18.47 23.66
N PRO A 189 0.48 -18.28 23.88
CA PRO A 189 -0.46 -19.38 24.08
C PRO A 189 -0.73 -20.23 22.83
N PHE A 190 -0.27 -19.78 21.66
CA PHE A 190 -0.32 -20.51 20.41
C PHE A 190 1.08 -20.60 19.80
N SER A 191 1.51 -21.80 19.44
CA SER A 191 2.75 -22.06 18.70
C SER A 191 2.41 -22.55 17.28
N CYS A 192 2.99 -21.93 16.26
CA CYS A 192 2.80 -22.32 14.86
C CYS A 192 4.11 -22.86 14.29
N ASP A 193 4.18 -24.16 14.02
CA ASP A 193 5.34 -24.80 13.41
C ASP A 193 5.66 -24.20 12.03
N VAL A 194 6.94 -23.89 11.82
CA VAL A 194 7.50 -23.33 10.59
C VAL A 194 7.38 -24.32 9.42
N GLU A 195 7.46 -25.63 9.68
CA GLU A 195 7.44 -26.63 8.61
C GLU A 195 6.03 -26.93 8.07
N HIS A 196 5.00 -26.94 8.93
CA HIS A 196 3.64 -27.35 8.54
C HIS A 196 2.57 -26.26 8.71
N CYS A 197 2.56 -25.55 9.83
CA CYS A 197 1.51 -24.57 10.15
C CYS A 197 1.67 -23.31 9.29
N GLN A 198 2.86 -22.70 9.32
CA GLN A 198 3.15 -21.45 8.63
C GLN A 198 2.91 -21.48 7.10
N PRO A 199 3.34 -22.49 6.32
CA PRO A 199 3.11 -22.50 4.87
C PRO A 199 1.62 -22.62 4.48
N ILE A 200 0.82 -23.39 5.22
CA ILE A 200 -0.61 -23.56 4.93
C ILE A 200 -1.35 -22.22 5.09
N ILE A 201 -1.08 -21.50 6.18
CA ILE A 201 -1.70 -20.19 6.45
C ILE A 201 -1.28 -19.16 5.39
N ASN A 202 0.02 -19.13 5.03
CA ASN A 202 0.51 -18.28 3.94
C ASN A 202 -0.26 -18.51 2.63
N VAL A 203 -0.50 -19.78 2.23
CA VAL A 203 -1.24 -20.11 0.99
C VAL A 203 -2.70 -19.66 1.05
N ILE A 204 -3.35 -19.76 2.21
CA ILE A 204 -4.74 -19.30 2.41
C ILE A 204 -4.82 -17.77 2.29
N VAL A 205 -3.94 -17.05 3.01
CA VAL A 205 -3.87 -15.58 2.98
C VAL A 205 -3.55 -15.06 1.58
N TYR A 206 -2.54 -15.64 0.92
CA TYR A 206 -2.19 -15.36 -0.47
C TYR A 206 -3.38 -15.53 -1.40
N SER A 207 -4.16 -16.61 -1.24
CA SER A 207 -5.34 -16.88 -2.08
C SER A 207 -6.43 -15.82 -1.92
N ILE A 208 -6.69 -15.37 -0.68
CA ILE A 208 -7.65 -14.29 -0.39
C ILE A 208 -7.19 -12.96 -1.02
N ILE A 209 -5.91 -12.63 -0.88
CA ILE A 209 -5.30 -11.42 -1.45
C ILE A 209 -5.36 -11.45 -2.98
N ALA A 210 -4.92 -12.55 -3.61
CA ALA A 210 -4.91 -12.69 -5.07
C ALA A 210 -6.32 -12.55 -5.67
N ILE A 211 -7.33 -13.20 -5.09
CA ILE A 211 -8.74 -13.05 -5.51
C ILE A 211 -9.20 -11.59 -5.36
N SER A 212 -8.81 -10.93 -4.26
CA SER A 212 -9.16 -9.53 -3.97
C SER A 212 -8.55 -8.52 -4.95
N PHE A 213 -7.45 -8.85 -5.64
CA PHE A 213 -6.88 -8.04 -6.73
C PHE A 213 -7.39 -8.43 -8.13
N ILE A 214 -7.60 -9.72 -8.39
CA ILE A 214 -8.10 -10.21 -9.68
C ILE A 214 -9.49 -9.62 -9.99
N ILE A 215 -10.37 -9.49 -8.99
CA ILE A 215 -11.72 -8.93 -9.18
C ILE A 215 -11.68 -7.45 -9.65
N PRO A 216 -10.98 -6.51 -8.96
CA PRO A 216 -10.73 -5.16 -9.47
C PRO A 216 -10.07 -5.13 -10.85
N ILE A 217 -9.01 -5.90 -11.09
CA ILE A 217 -8.29 -5.87 -12.38
C ILE A 217 -9.19 -6.29 -13.53
N PHE A 218 -9.96 -7.37 -13.38
CA PHE A 218 -10.89 -7.85 -14.40
C PHE A 218 -12.06 -6.88 -14.62
N THR A 219 -12.69 -6.40 -13.55
CA THR A 219 -13.84 -5.48 -13.66
C THR A 219 -13.45 -4.12 -14.23
N LEU A 220 -12.33 -3.53 -13.80
CA LEU A 220 -11.83 -2.27 -14.36
C LEU A 220 -11.38 -2.43 -15.82
N SER A 221 -10.79 -3.58 -16.20
CA SER A 221 -10.47 -3.89 -17.59
C SER A 221 -11.73 -3.92 -18.46
N PHE A 222 -12.76 -4.62 -18.03
CA PHE A 222 -14.05 -4.68 -18.72
C PHE A 222 -14.68 -3.29 -18.87
N VAL A 223 -14.62 -2.45 -17.82
CA VAL A 223 -15.13 -1.07 -17.85
C VAL A 223 -14.36 -0.21 -18.86
N LEU A 224 -13.02 -0.29 -18.88
CA LEU A 224 -12.19 0.45 -19.84
C LEU A 224 -12.43 0.02 -21.29
N ILE A 225 -12.59 -1.28 -21.55
CA ILE A 225 -12.93 -1.83 -22.86
C ILE A 225 -14.33 -1.33 -23.28
N THR A 226 -15.32 -1.39 -22.39
CA THR A 226 -16.68 -0.90 -22.65
C THR A 226 -16.69 0.60 -22.98
N LEU A 227 -15.94 1.42 -22.22
CA LEU A 227 -15.78 2.86 -22.47
C LEU A 227 -15.07 3.15 -23.81
N HIS A 228 -14.13 2.29 -24.24
CA HIS A 228 -13.50 2.41 -25.56
C HIS A 228 -14.53 2.15 -26.68
N PHE A 229 -15.28 1.04 -26.61
CA PHE A 229 -16.30 0.73 -27.63
C PHE A 229 -17.42 1.77 -27.69
N HIS A 230 -17.87 2.29 -26.54
CA HIS A 230 -18.84 3.40 -26.52
C HIS A 230 -18.34 4.64 -27.26
N LYS A 231 -17.06 5.03 -27.09
CA LYS A 231 -16.51 6.16 -27.84
C LYS A 231 -16.52 5.90 -29.35
N ASN A 232 -16.08 4.72 -29.79
CA ASN A 232 -16.00 4.40 -31.22
C ASN A 232 -17.39 4.32 -31.86
N ARG A 233 -18.41 3.87 -31.10
CA ARG A 233 -19.81 3.83 -31.56
C ARG A 233 -20.51 5.20 -31.58
N MET A 234 -20.01 6.19 -30.83
CA MET A 234 -20.48 7.58 -30.84
C MET A 234 -19.62 8.51 -31.71
N GLY A 235 -18.83 7.95 -32.64
CA GLY A 235 -17.88 8.66 -33.50
C GLY A 235 -18.50 9.54 -34.59
N GLY A 236 -19.34 10.50 -34.21
CA GLY A 236 -19.98 11.45 -35.15
C GLY A 236 -20.67 12.67 -34.52
N ILE A 237 -20.93 12.68 -33.21
CA ILE A 237 -21.56 13.82 -32.51
C ILE A 237 -20.58 14.38 -31.47
N GLY A 238 -20.43 15.70 -31.42
CA GLY A 238 -19.42 16.40 -30.63
C GLY A 238 -19.80 16.69 -29.17
N SER A 239 -18.93 17.49 -28.54
CA SER A 239 -18.88 17.84 -27.10
C SER A 239 -18.22 16.82 -26.15
N ASP A 240 -17.74 17.36 -25.02
CA ASP A 240 -17.31 16.67 -23.78
C ASP A 240 -16.15 15.65 -23.87
N THR A 241 -15.35 15.74 -24.94
CA THR A 241 -14.16 14.89 -25.13
C THR A 241 -13.10 15.02 -24.03
N SER A 242 -12.99 16.19 -23.37
CA SER A 242 -11.97 16.47 -22.35
C SER A 242 -12.25 15.78 -21.01
N ALA A 243 -13.46 15.92 -20.48
CA ALA A 243 -13.90 15.29 -19.23
C ALA A 243 -13.88 13.77 -19.35
N PHE A 244 -14.40 13.22 -20.45
CA PHE A 244 -14.40 11.77 -20.71
C PHE A 244 -12.97 11.22 -20.87
N ARG A 245 -12.08 11.94 -21.57
CA ARG A 245 -10.65 11.56 -21.68
C ARG A 245 -9.95 11.59 -20.33
N SER A 246 -10.21 12.62 -19.50
CA SER A 246 -9.67 12.72 -18.14
C SER A 246 -10.12 11.56 -17.26
N ALA A 247 -11.42 11.27 -17.22
CA ALA A 247 -11.99 10.14 -16.46
C ALA A 247 -11.41 8.79 -16.91
N ARG A 248 -11.30 8.55 -18.23
CA ARG A 248 -10.71 7.33 -18.79
C ARG A 248 -9.22 7.21 -18.47
N THR A 249 -8.46 8.31 -18.53
CA THR A 249 -7.04 8.34 -18.14
C THR A 249 -6.86 8.08 -16.65
N ARG A 250 -7.73 8.62 -15.78
CA ARG A 250 -7.73 8.29 -14.34
C ARG A 250 -7.97 6.79 -14.13
N LEU A 251 -9.03 6.24 -14.72
CA LEU A 251 -9.36 4.81 -14.70
C LEU A 251 -8.20 3.92 -15.17
N ALA A 252 -7.53 4.29 -16.26
CA ALA A 252 -6.39 3.57 -16.80
C ALA A 252 -5.17 3.62 -15.88
N TRP A 253 -4.88 4.78 -15.26
CA TRP A 253 -3.84 4.87 -14.24
C TRP A 253 -4.17 4.06 -12.99
N THR A 254 -5.41 4.11 -12.49
CA THR A 254 -5.82 3.30 -11.34
C THR A 254 -5.69 1.81 -11.63
N LEU A 255 -6.08 1.35 -12.84
CA LEU A 255 -5.87 -0.03 -13.27
C LEU A 255 -4.39 -0.39 -13.37
N PHE A 256 -3.58 0.45 -14.02
CA PHE A 256 -2.13 0.24 -14.14
C PHE A 256 -1.47 0.11 -12.76
N THR A 257 -1.83 0.98 -11.82
CA THR A 257 -1.44 0.86 -10.41
C THR A 257 -1.89 -0.50 -9.85
N PHE A 258 -3.19 -0.86 -9.90
CA PHE A 258 -3.70 -2.15 -9.39
C PHE A 258 -2.96 -3.37 -9.94
N THR A 259 -2.67 -3.39 -11.24
CA THR A 259 -1.92 -4.49 -11.88
C THR A 259 -0.49 -4.55 -11.34
N LEU A 260 0.17 -3.41 -11.11
CA LEU A 260 1.49 -3.39 -10.47
C LEU A 260 1.44 -3.91 -9.02
N ILE A 261 0.41 -3.57 -8.23
CA ILE A 261 0.24 -4.14 -6.86
C ILE A 261 0.17 -5.65 -6.92
N SER A 262 -0.76 -6.16 -7.75
CA SER A 262 -1.04 -7.58 -7.83
C SER A 262 0.18 -8.37 -8.28
N LEU A 263 1.02 -7.82 -9.17
CA LEU A 263 2.29 -8.43 -9.56
C LEU A 263 3.36 -8.33 -8.45
N SER A 264 3.45 -7.22 -7.72
CA SER A 264 4.43 -7.06 -6.65
C SER A 264 4.16 -7.96 -5.44
N GLU A 265 2.89 -8.29 -5.17
CA GLU A 265 2.51 -9.24 -4.11
C GLU A 265 2.52 -10.70 -4.61
N ALA A 266 2.10 -10.98 -5.86
CA ALA A 266 2.05 -12.36 -6.38
C ALA A 266 3.44 -13.00 -6.61
N ILE A 267 4.44 -12.21 -7.01
CA ILE A 267 5.75 -12.75 -7.41
C ILE A 267 6.56 -13.31 -6.22
N PRO A 268 6.75 -12.59 -5.08
CA PRO A 268 7.67 -13.06 -4.06
C PRO A 268 7.19 -14.31 -3.31
N ASP A 269 5.92 -14.34 -2.88
CA ASP A 269 5.38 -15.48 -2.10
C ASP A 269 5.46 -16.81 -2.87
N PHE A 270 5.36 -16.80 -4.21
CA PHE A 270 5.52 -18.01 -5.03
C PHE A 270 6.94 -18.59 -4.97
N TYR A 271 7.98 -17.75 -4.82
CA TYR A 271 9.38 -18.20 -4.72
C TYR A 271 9.85 -18.43 -3.27
N MET A 272 9.24 -17.76 -2.28
CA MET A 272 9.57 -17.90 -0.85
C MET A 272 9.07 -19.21 -0.19
N VAL A 273 8.30 -20.04 -0.90
CA VAL A 273 7.92 -21.38 -0.37
C VAL A 273 9.11 -22.37 -0.43
N GLY A 274 10.17 -22.06 -1.19
CA GLY A 274 11.26 -22.99 -1.48
C GLY A 274 12.48 -22.98 -0.53
N MET A 275 12.60 -22.06 0.43
CA MET A 275 13.83 -21.91 1.23
C MET A 275 13.59 -21.99 2.75
N LYS A 276 14.21 -22.98 3.41
CA LYS A 276 14.35 -23.01 4.88
C LYS A 276 15.58 -22.21 5.30
N ILE A 277 15.35 -21.05 5.93
CA ILE A 277 16.34 -20.16 6.55
C ILE A 277 15.79 -19.78 7.93
N ASP A 278 16.56 -20.03 8.99
CA ASP A 278 16.11 -19.79 10.37
C ASP A 278 16.10 -18.29 10.70
N SER A 279 15.16 -17.86 11.55
CA SER A 279 14.89 -16.44 11.82
C SER A 279 16.00 -15.68 12.55
N LEU A 280 16.94 -16.39 13.19
CA LEU A 280 17.99 -15.78 14.02
C LEU A 280 19.35 -15.81 13.32
N MET A 281 19.83 -14.65 12.84
CA MET A 281 21.12 -14.53 12.12
C MET A 281 22.36 -14.85 12.98
N GLY A 282 22.20 -15.02 14.29
CA GLY A 282 23.24 -15.52 15.21
C GLY A 282 23.35 -17.06 15.27
N THR A 283 22.55 -17.82 14.51
CA THR A 283 22.73 -19.27 14.42
C THR A 283 23.88 -19.62 13.49
N CYS A 284 24.62 -20.67 13.84
CA CYS A 284 25.73 -21.16 13.01
C CYS A 284 25.27 -21.59 11.60
N MET A 285 24.03 -22.08 11.45
CA MET A 285 23.46 -22.44 10.14
C MET A 285 23.31 -21.25 9.19
N ASN A 286 23.01 -20.06 9.72
CA ASN A 286 22.97 -18.82 8.94
C ASN A 286 24.39 -18.28 8.68
N PHE A 287 25.31 -18.39 9.65
CA PHE A 287 26.73 -18.04 9.45
C PHE A 287 27.40 -18.86 8.33
N TYR A 288 27.19 -20.18 8.30
CA TYR A 288 27.74 -21.07 7.26
C TYR A 288 27.12 -20.88 5.85
N ARG A 289 26.15 -19.97 5.70
CA ARG A 289 25.50 -19.64 4.43
C ARG A 289 25.48 -18.13 4.14
N ALA A 290 26.27 -17.34 4.88
CA ALA A 290 26.22 -15.87 4.82
C ALA A 290 26.54 -15.31 3.42
N ASP A 291 27.40 -15.99 2.66
CA ASP A 291 27.71 -15.71 1.26
C ASP A 291 26.46 -15.81 0.35
N HIS A 292 25.70 -16.89 0.51
CA HIS A 292 24.45 -17.14 -0.19
C HIS A 292 23.28 -16.29 0.32
N LEU A 293 23.41 -15.60 1.47
CA LEU A 293 22.36 -14.83 2.14
C LEU A 293 22.35 -13.32 1.84
N VAL A 294 23.35 -12.74 1.15
CA VAL A 294 23.36 -11.30 0.79
C VAL A 294 22.33 -10.92 -0.28
N ILE A 295 22.16 -11.74 -1.31
CA ILE A 295 21.04 -11.55 -2.24
C ILE A 295 19.69 -11.82 -1.49
N PRO A 296 19.61 -12.78 -0.53
CA PRO A 296 18.40 -13.16 0.20
C PRO A 296 17.77 -12.59 1.52
N VAL A 297 17.83 -11.42 2.17
CA VAL A 297 18.35 -10.05 2.05
C VAL A 297 17.83 -9.16 0.92
N ILE A 298 18.64 -8.79 -0.07
CA ILE A 298 18.38 -7.63 -0.95
C ILE A 298 17.00 -7.63 -1.62
N MET A 299 16.46 -8.77 -2.07
CA MET A 299 15.09 -8.79 -2.66
C MET A 299 13.95 -8.73 -1.64
N ASN A 300 14.11 -9.23 -0.41
CA ASN A 300 13.09 -9.05 0.65
C ASN A 300 13.07 -7.57 1.04
N SER A 301 14.24 -6.94 1.06
CA SER A 301 14.37 -5.49 1.18
C SER A 301 13.70 -4.73 0.01
N PHE A 302 13.85 -5.18 -1.25
CA PHE A 302 13.10 -4.60 -2.36
C PHE A 302 11.59 -4.91 -2.31
N GLN A 303 11.15 -6.03 -1.76
CA GLN A 303 9.73 -6.34 -1.52
C GLN A 303 9.12 -5.45 -0.42
N ILE A 304 9.92 -5.11 0.59
CA ILE A 304 9.61 -4.20 1.70
C ILE A 304 9.63 -2.72 1.28
N LEU A 305 10.35 -2.37 0.22
CA LEU A 305 10.50 -0.98 -0.24
C LEU A 305 9.72 -0.68 -1.54
N ALA A 306 9.88 -1.53 -2.55
CA ALA A 306 9.61 -1.21 -3.94
C ALA A 306 8.30 -1.82 -4.45
N TRP A 307 7.24 -1.02 -4.36
CA TRP A 307 6.33 -0.91 -5.49
C TRP A 307 7.04 -0.25 -6.69
N LEU A 308 7.99 -0.96 -7.28
CA LEU A 308 8.70 -0.48 -8.46
C LEU A 308 9.25 -1.66 -9.27
N VAL A 309 8.50 -2.02 -10.32
CA VAL A 309 8.90 -2.77 -11.52
C VAL A 309 9.85 -3.97 -11.33
N THR A 310 9.28 -5.16 -11.50
CA THR A 310 9.92 -6.45 -11.78
C THR A 310 11.38 -6.42 -12.30
N VAL A 311 12.34 -6.94 -11.52
CA VAL A 311 13.36 -7.93 -11.95
C VAL A 311 13.81 -8.80 -10.75
N ARG A 312 13.61 -10.12 -10.90
CA ARG A 312 14.23 -11.29 -10.25
C ARG A 312 15.55 -11.08 -9.47
N TYR A 313 15.60 -11.49 -8.18
CA TYR A 313 16.47 -12.61 -7.68
C TYR A 313 16.41 -12.87 -6.14
N SER A 314 15.65 -13.87 -5.69
CA SER A 314 15.72 -14.58 -4.37
C SER A 314 15.81 -13.77 -3.05
N SER A 315 14.85 -13.94 -2.12
CA SER A 315 15.06 -13.60 -0.69
C SER A 315 14.08 -14.20 0.31
N GLN A 316 14.57 -14.46 1.54
CA GLN A 316 13.79 -14.83 2.71
C GLN A 316 14.56 -14.58 4.03
N THR A 317 14.44 -13.36 4.56
CA THR A 317 14.85 -12.99 5.93
C THR A 317 13.85 -11.99 6.51
N THR A 318 13.04 -12.41 7.49
CA THR A 318 11.97 -11.60 8.13
C THR A 318 10.82 -11.20 7.21
N LYS A 319 9.70 -11.95 7.25
CA LYS A 319 8.42 -11.55 6.64
C LYS A 319 7.76 -10.40 7.43
N ARG A 320 8.28 -9.18 7.28
CA ARG A 320 7.62 -7.94 7.72
C ARG A 320 7.34 -7.09 6.47
N PHE A 321 6.24 -7.37 5.77
CA PHE A 321 5.85 -6.70 4.52
C PHE A 321 5.55 -5.20 4.77
N SER A 322 6.50 -4.29 4.54
CA SER A 322 6.16 -2.87 4.56
C SER A 322 5.43 -2.51 3.27
N ARG A 323 4.15 -2.20 3.36
CA ARG A 323 3.31 -1.85 2.21
C ARG A 323 3.49 -0.36 1.81
N SER A 324 4.65 0.23 2.09
CA SER A 324 4.77 1.69 2.32
C SER A 324 4.46 2.56 1.10
N ILE A 325 4.94 2.22 -0.09
CA ILE A 325 4.68 3.02 -1.30
C ILE A 325 3.19 2.93 -1.72
N ALA A 326 2.51 1.81 -1.45
CA ALA A 326 1.06 1.67 -1.67
C ALA A 326 0.27 2.81 -1.02
N LEU A 327 0.61 3.02 0.25
CA LEU A 327 -0.02 3.94 1.18
C LEU A 327 0.35 5.40 0.87
N ILE A 328 1.32 5.64 -0.02
CA ILE A 328 1.64 6.96 -0.59
C ILE A 328 0.91 7.17 -1.93
N VAL A 329 0.88 6.17 -2.81
CA VAL A 329 0.39 6.31 -4.18
C VAL A 329 -1.12 6.56 -4.26
N ASP A 330 -1.96 5.82 -3.53
CA ASP A 330 -3.42 6.00 -3.59
C ASP A 330 -3.90 7.39 -3.11
N PRO A 331 -3.49 7.93 -1.94
CA PRO A 331 -3.86 9.28 -1.55
C PRO A 331 -3.26 10.36 -2.47
N LEU A 332 -2.04 10.16 -3.01
CA LEU A 332 -1.45 11.06 -4.00
C LEU A 332 -2.28 11.09 -5.30
N CYS A 333 -2.70 9.92 -5.79
CA CYS A 333 -3.60 9.79 -6.94
C CYS A 333 -4.97 10.44 -6.66
N GLY A 334 -5.51 10.30 -5.45
CA GLY A 334 -6.73 10.97 -5.01
C GLY A 334 -6.61 12.50 -5.05
N LEU A 335 -5.52 13.05 -4.52
CA LEU A 335 -5.24 14.49 -4.47
C LEU A 335 -4.99 15.10 -5.86
N LEU A 336 -4.30 14.39 -6.75
CA LEU A 336 -3.91 14.89 -8.08
C LEU A 336 -4.98 14.67 -9.17
N PHE A 337 -5.71 13.55 -9.13
CA PHE A 337 -6.65 13.15 -10.20
C PHE A 337 -8.13 13.27 -9.82
N ASP A 338 -8.48 13.68 -8.61
CA ASP A 338 -9.86 14.09 -8.31
C ASP A 338 -10.08 15.61 -8.50
N PRO A 339 -11.00 16.05 -9.37
CA PRO A 339 -11.22 17.47 -9.66
C PRO A 339 -11.90 18.25 -8.52
N ARG A 340 -12.38 17.58 -7.45
CA ARG A 340 -12.79 18.25 -6.20
C ARG A 340 -11.58 18.44 -5.29
N MET A 341 -10.87 17.36 -4.99
CA MET A 341 -9.70 17.39 -4.10
C MET A 341 -8.59 18.28 -4.64
N ARG A 342 -8.29 18.21 -5.95
CA ARG A 342 -7.31 19.07 -6.61
C ARG A 342 -7.64 20.56 -6.50
N ARG A 343 -8.92 20.95 -6.50
CA ARG A 343 -9.32 22.37 -6.32
C ARG A 343 -9.07 22.86 -4.89
N ARG A 344 -9.35 22.02 -3.88
CA ARG A 344 -8.99 22.32 -2.48
C ARG A 344 -7.47 22.39 -2.27
N LEU A 345 -6.73 21.42 -2.81
CA LEU A 345 -5.27 21.40 -2.80
C LEU A 345 -4.67 22.66 -3.43
N LEU A 346 -5.12 23.06 -4.62
CA LEU A 346 -4.66 24.29 -5.27
C LEU A 346 -5.02 25.55 -4.47
N GLY A 347 -6.16 25.57 -3.78
CA GLY A 347 -6.51 26.63 -2.85
C GLY A 347 -5.53 26.71 -1.67
N HIS A 348 -5.28 25.59 -0.98
CA HIS A 348 -4.33 25.53 0.14
C HIS A 348 -2.91 25.90 -0.29
N VAL A 349 -2.43 25.38 -1.43
CA VAL A 349 -1.10 25.71 -1.99
C VAL A 349 -1.01 27.19 -2.38
N SER A 350 -2.08 27.79 -2.91
CA SER A 350 -2.11 29.23 -3.23
C SER A 350 -2.03 30.09 -1.96
N CYS A 351 -2.78 29.75 -0.91
CA CYS A 351 -2.66 30.42 0.38
C CYS A 351 -1.26 30.27 0.98
N LEU A 352 -0.67 29.08 0.90
CA LEU A 352 0.65 28.79 1.47
C LEU A 352 1.78 29.50 0.70
N LEU A 353 1.65 29.67 -0.62
CA LEU A 353 2.52 30.55 -1.43
C LEU A 353 2.38 32.03 -1.06
N ILE A 354 1.17 32.51 -0.75
CA ILE A 354 0.93 33.89 -0.28
C ILE A 354 1.61 34.12 1.08
N PHE A 355 1.57 33.13 2.00
CA PHE A 355 2.25 33.22 3.29
C PHE A 355 3.78 33.10 3.20
N LEU A 356 4.33 32.36 2.22
CA LEU A 356 5.78 32.21 2.04
C LEU A 356 6.45 33.32 1.21
N SER A 357 5.70 34.20 0.56
CA SER A 357 6.23 35.22 -0.36
C SER A 357 5.73 36.64 -0.05
N PRO A 358 6.21 37.30 1.02
CA PRO A 358 5.88 38.69 1.37
C PRO A 358 6.56 39.74 0.45
N THR A 359 6.92 39.38 -0.78
CA THR A 359 7.58 40.25 -1.78
C THR A 359 6.87 40.16 -3.15
N GLU A 360 6.68 41.31 -3.80
CA GLU A 360 5.61 41.52 -4.81
C GLU A 360 5.79 40.88 -6.21
N THR A 361 6.85 40.12 -6.47
CA THR A 361 7.34 39.87 -7.83
C THR A 361 6.62 38.76 -8.63
N VAL A 362 5.66 38.02 -8.04
CA VAL A 362 5.05 36.83 -8.67
C VAL A 362 3.72 37.10 -9.42
N LYS A 363 3.20 38.34 -9.42
CA LYS A 363 1.94 38.71 -10.11
C LYS A 363 1.90 38.40 -11.63
N LYS A 364 3.04 38.16 -12.29
CA LYS A 364 3.11 37.87 -13.74
C LYS A 364 2.89 36.41 -14.14
N PHE A 365 2.96 35.42 -13.24
CA PHE A 365 2.87 34.00 -13.64
C PHE A 365 1.46 33.38 -13.62
N GLN A 366 0.49 34.00 -12.94
CA GLN A 366 -0.88 33.44 -12.85
C GLN A 366 -1.80 33.78 -14.04
N VAL A 367 -1.59 34.89 -14.74
CA VAL A 367 -2.56 35.42 -15.73
C VAL A 367 -2.76 34.47 -16.92
N THR A 368 -1.71 33.79 -17.38
CA THR A 368 -1.71 33.00 -18.61
C THR A 368 -2.51 31.69 -18.54
N TYR A 369 -2.70 31.11 -17.34
CA TYR A 369 -3.31 29.78 -17.18
C TYR A 369 -4.79 29.77 -16.76
N VAL A 370 -5.34 30.91 -16.32
CA VAL A 370 -6.72 30.96 -15.79
C VAL A 370 -7.78 31.11 -16.89
N TYR A 371 -7.47 31.80 -17.98
CA TYR A 371 -8.46 32.17 -19.02
C TYR A 371 -8.86 31.06 -20.00
N SER A 372 -8.22 29.88 -19.98
CA SER A 372 -8.46 28.82 -20.98
C SER A 372 -9.61 27.84 -20.65
N CYS A 373 -10.36 28.07 -19.56
CA CYS A 373 -11.40 27.13 -19.08
C CYS A 373 -12.73 27.80 -18.67
N CYS A 374 -13.02 29.00 -19.17
CA CYS A 374 -14.34 29.65 -19.02
C CYS A 374 -14.84 30.18 -20.36
N GLY A 375 -15.29 29.26 -21.23
CA GLY A 375 -16.06 29.59 -22.42
C GLY A 375 -17.53 29.82 -22.07
N THR A 376 -17.97 31.08 -22.21
CA THR A 376 -19.34 31.52 -22.57
C THR A 376 -20.55 30.70 -22.08
N ASN A 377 -21.34 31.31 -21.19
CA ASN A 377 -22.80 31.09 -21.12
C ASN A 377 -23.47 32.33 -20.46
N GLU A 378 -23.67 33.39 -21.23
CA GLU A 378 -24.65 34.44 -20.93
C GLU A 378 -25.73 34.43 -22.02
N GLU A 379 -26.78 33.63 -21.81
CA GLU A 379 -28.02 33.72 -22.59
C GLU A 379 -29.10 34.30 -21.67
N LYS A 380 -29.26 35.63 -21.69
CA LYS A 380 -30.29 36.32 -20.90
C LYS A 380 -31.61 36.31 -21.65
N ALA A 381 -32.55 35.50 -21.18
CA ALA A 381 -33.94 35.62 -21.57
C ALA A 381 -34.49 36.99 -21.14
N GLY A 382 -35.18 37.68 -22.05
CA GLY A 382 -35.88 38.92 -21.81
C GLY A 382 -37.11 39.00 -22.72
N GLY A 383 -38.29 38.95 -22.14
CA GLY A 383 -39.57 39.02 -22.85
C GLY A 383 -40.50 40.06 -22.20
N HIS A 384 -41.59 40.38 -22.91
CA HIS A 384 -42.57 41.43 -22.60
C HIS A 384 -42.07 42.88 -22.71
N SER A 385 -42.28 43.47 -23.89
CA SER A 385 -43.45 44.35 -24.07
C SER A 385 -43.98 44.18 -25.49
#